data_AF-A0A969YVZ3-F1
#
_entry.id   AF-A0A969YVZ3-F1
#
_cell.length_a   1.000
_cell.length_b   1.000
_cell.length_c   1.000
_cell.angle_alpha   90.00
_cell.angle_beta   90.00
_cell.angle_gamma   90.00
#
_symmetry.space_group_name_H-M   'P 1'
#
loop_
_entity.id
_entity.type
_entity.pdbx_description
1 polymer ?
#
loop_
_entity_poly.entity_id
_entity_poly.type
_entity_poly.pdbx_seq_one_letter_code
_entity_poly.pdbx_strand_id
1 'polypeptide(L)'
;MNKEELKHKVHSIVSSTLKEKIYISPVELLMKIGVLSAIDYEDWRFGRVPYLEKVCKINLSKLSFIMKELRAYALENHLKSSWTAYNQWGVKGKKIPLCFSKSGDAVIEEAYATHYVVNANNE
;
A
#
# COMPACT_ATOMS: atom_id res chain seq x y z
N MET A 1 4.75 -16.46 10.19
CA MET A 1 3.57 -16.23 9.35
C MET A 1 3.75 -16.94 8.01
N ASN A 2 3.00 -18.01 7.82
CA ASN A 2 2.87 -18.72 6.55
C ASN A 2 1.96 -17.91 5.58
N LYS A 3 1.73 -18.43 4.37
CA LYS A 3 0.94 -17.72 3.34
C LYS A 3 -0.54 -17.62 3.71
N GLU A 4 -1.13 -18.68 4.25
CA GLU A 4 -2.56 -18.71 4.63
C GLU A 4 -2.86 -17.75 5.78
N GLU A 5 -2.04 -17.75 6.83
CA GLU A 5 -2.13 -16.80 7.94
C GLU A 5 -2.01 -15.36 7.44
N LEU A 6 -1.07 -15.11 6.52
CA LEU A 6 -0.88 -13.77 5.95
C LEU A 6 -2.09 -13.35 5.10
N LYS A 7 -2.64 -14.24 4.29
CA LYS A 7 -3.86 -13.99 3.51
C LYS A 7 -5.04 -13.63 4.42
N HIS A 8 -5.33 -14.44 5.44
CA HIS A 8 -6.39 -14.16 6.41
C HIS A 8 -6.17 -12.82 7.11
N LYS A 9 -4.93 -12.51 7.49
CA LYS A 9 -4.57 -11.23 8.11
C LYS A 9 -4.82 -10.05 7.15
N VAL A 10 -4.43 -10.16 5.89
CA VAL A 10 -4.69 -9.13 4.86
C VAL A 10 -6.19 -8.88 4.74
N HIS A 11 -6.97 -9.93 4.50
CA HIS A 11 -8.42 -9.82 4.29
C HIS A 11 -9.13 -9.24 5.52
N SER A 12 -8.75 -9.68 6.72
CA SER A 12 -9.28 -9.15 7.97
C SER A 12 -9.02 -7.65 8.13
N ILE A 13 -7.78 -7.20 7.90
CA ILE A 13 -7.40 -5.78 7.99
C ILE A 13 -8.10 -4.94 6.93
N VAL A 14 -8.19 -5.44 5.69
CA VAL A 14 -8.87 -4.73 4.60
C VAL A 14 -10.34 -4.56 4.97
N SER A 15 -11.02 -5.64 5.35
CA SER A 15 -12.43 -5.60 5.74
C SER A 15 -12.69 -4.65 6.91
N SER A 16 -11.89 -4.71 7.97
CA SER A 16 -12.06 -3.82 9.13
C SER A 16 -11.79 -2.36 8.78
N THR A 17 -10.76 -2.09 7.97
CA THR A 17 -10.43 -0.73 7.54
C THR A 17 -11.54 -0.15 6.66
N LEU A 18 -12.13 -0.96 5.77
CA LEU A 18 -13.23 -0.51 4.91
C LEU A 18 -14.55 -0.26 5.65
N LYS A 19 -14.73 -0.83 6.85
CA LYS A 19 -15.86 -0.50 7.74
C LYS A 19 -15.68 0.85 8.44
N GLU A 20 -14.43 1.24 8.71
CA GLU A 20 -14.09 2.50 9.38
C GLU A 20 -13.88 3.66 8.38
N LYS A 21 -13.41 3.35 7.17
CA LYS A 21 -13.05 4.31 6.13
C LYS A 21 -13.51 3.78 4.78
N ILE A 22 -13.83 4.66 3.84
CA ILE A 22 -14.27 4.25 2.50
C ILE A 22 -13.14 3.78 1.57
N TYR A 23 -11.89 3.70 2.04
CA TYR A 23 -10.76 3.26 1.20
C TYR A 23 -9.65 2.60 2.02
N ILE A 24 -8.78 1.87 1.32
CA ILE A 24 -7.51 1.38 1.85
C ILE A 24 -6.39 1.60 0.84
N SER A 25 -5.22 2.01 1.33
CA SER A 25 -3.99 2.08 0.53
C SER A 25 -3.06 0.90 0.83
N PRO A 26 -2.22 0.48 -0.13
CA PRO A 26 -1.17 -0.51 0.10
C PRO A 26 -0.27 -0.16 1.28
N VAL A 27 0.12 1.10 1.41
CA VAL A 27 0.98 1.58 2.51
C VAL A 27 0.29 1.44 3.87
N GLU A 28 -0.99 1.81 3.97
CA GLU A 28 -1.77 1.63 5.22
C GLU A 28 -1.89 0.15 5.59
N LEU A 29 -2.12 -0.72 4.61
CA LEU A 29 -2.13 -2.16 4.84
C LEU A 29 -0.79 -2.66 5.37
N LEU A 30 0.34 -2.26 4.77
CA LEU A 30 1.68 -2.63 5.23
C LEU A 30 1.94 -2.17 6.68
N MET A 31 1.48 -0.96 7.03
CA MET A 31 1.59 -0.45 8.40
C MET A 31 0.73 -1.25 9.38
N LYS A 32 -0.54 -1.52 9.05
CA LYS A 32 -1.46 -2.30 9.90
C LYS A 32 -1.01 -3.75 10.07
N ILE A 33 -0.35 -4.36 9.09
CA ILE A 33 0.25 -5.70 9.23
C ILE A 33 1.46 -5.68 10.17
N GLY A 34 2.14 -4.53 10.29
CA GLY A 34 3.40 -4.34 11.03
C GLY A 34 4.66 -4.54 10.19
N VAL A 35 4.53 -4.58 8.86
CA VAL A 35 5.64 -4.73 7.90
C VAL A 35 6.41 -3.42 7.72
N LEU A 36 5.69 -2.30 7.81
CA LEU A 36 6.22 -0.94 7.70
C LEU A 36 5.93 -0.20 9.01
N SER A 37 6.93 0.42 9.62
CA SER A 37 6.69 1.26 10.80
C SER A 37 6.29 2.68 10.40
N ALA A 38 5.67 3.43 11.31
CA ALA A 38 5.34 4.84 11.07
C ALA A 38 6.60 5.69 10.86
N ILE A 39 7.69 5.39 11.58
CA ILE A 39 8.99 6.08 11.44
C ILE A 39 9.58 5.81 10.06
N ASP A 40 9.62 4.54 9.64
CA ASP A 40 10.13 4.15 8.32
C ASP A 40 9.30 4.75 7.18
N TYR A 41 7.97 4.80 7.35
CA TYR A 41 7.08 5.47 6.43
C TYR A 41 7.39 6.96 6.34
N GLU A 42 7.55 7.64 7.48
CA GLU A 42 7.88 9.06 7.54
C GLU A 42 9.24 9.35 6.87
N ASP A 43 10.27 8.55 7.17
CA ASP A 43 11.59 8.67 6.55
C ASP A 43 11.52 8.51 5.02
N TRP A 44 10.71 7.57 4.53
CA TRP A 44 10.43 7.47 3.10
C TRP A 44 9.67 8.69 2.57
N ARG A 45 8.64 9.18 3.27
CA ARG A 45 7.87 10.36 2.84
C ARG A 45 8.72 11.63 2.78
N PHE A 46 9.71 11.78 3.64
CA PHE A 46 10.68 12.88 3.58
C PHE A 46 11.87 12.61 2.65
N GLY A 47 11.90 11.48 1.93
CA GLY A 47 12.95 11.16 0.98
C GLY A 47 14.30 10.78 1.60
N ARG A 48 14.34 10.47 2.90
CA ARG A 48 15.55 9.96 3.59
C ARG A 48 15.86 8.52 3.18
N VAL A 49 14.84 7.80 2.71
CA VAL A 49 14.93 6.46 2.16
C VAL A 49 14.62 6.53 0.65
N PRO A 50 15.45 5.91 -0.22
CA PRO A 50 15.28 6.03 -1.67
C PRO A 50 14.04 5.31 -2.22
N TYR A 51 13.56 4.26 -1.56
CA TYR A 51 12.35 3.53 -1.94
C TYR A 51 11.72 2.77 -0.76
N LEU A 52 10.39 2.63 -0.75
CA LEU A 52 9.63 2.10 0.40
C LEU A 52 10.02 0.67 0.77
N GLU A 53 10.18 -0.21 -0.22
CA GLU A 53 10.49 -1.63 0.01
C GLU A 53 11.82 -1.83 0.78
N LYS A 54 12.72 -0.83 0.77
CA LYS A 54 14.00 -0.89 1.50
C LYS A 54 13.81 -1.01 3.01
N VAL A 55 12.75 -0.41 3.54
CA VAL A 55 12.47 -0.31 4.98
C VAL A 55 11.35 -1.25 5.44
N CYS A 56 10.79 -2.03 4.52
CA CYS A 56 9.87 -3.11 4.86
C CYS A 56 10.61 -4.26 5.56
N LYS A 57 10.06 -4.76 6.67
CA LYS A 57 10.68 -5.77 7.54
C LYS A 57 10.58 -7.22 7.01
N ILE A 58 10.12 -7.41 5.77
CA ILE A 58 9.94 -8.73 5.15
C ILE A 58 10.54 -8.73 3.74
N ASN A 59 10.77 -9.92 3.19
CA ASN A 59 11.28 -10.06 1.83
C ASN A 59 10.26 -9.65 0.75
N LEU A 60 10.76 -9.36 -0.44
CA LEU A 60 9.96 -8.93 -1.59
C LEU A 60 8.88 -9.96 -1.97
N SER A 61 9.16 -11.26 -1.87
CA SER A 61 8.18 -12.30 -2.18
C SER A 61 6.93 -12.22 -1.29
N LYS A 62 7.09 -11.89 0.00
CA LYS A 62 5.96 -11.66 0.90
C LYS A 62 5.26 -10.33 0.64
N LEU A 63 5.98 -9.28 0.24
CA LEU A 63 5.37 -8.01 -0.17
C LEU A 63 4.49 -8.20 -1.40
N SER A 64 5.02 -8.85 -2.45
CA SER A 64 4.25 -9.18 -3.66
C SER A 64 3.02 -10.02 -3.33
N PHE A 65 3.12 -10.94 -2.37
CA PHE A 65 1.98 -11.71 -1.90
C PHE A 65 0.91 -10.83 -1.22
N ILE A 66 1.29 -9.91 -0.33
CA ILE A 66 0.37 -8.96 0.30
C ILE A 66 -0.36 -8.13 -0.76
N MET A 67 0.39 -7.59 -1.73
CA MET A 67 -0.16 -6.78 -2.82
C MET A 67 -1.13 -7.59 -3.69
N LYS A 68 -0.80 -8.86 -3.97
CA LYS A 68 -1.67 -9.78 -4.71
C LYS A 68 -2.98 -10.03 -3.95
N GLU A 69 -2.92 -10.33 -2.66
CA GLU A 69 -4.11 -10.60 -1.86
C GLU A 69 -4.99 -9.36 -1.68
N LEU A 70 -4.40 -8.17 -1.56
CA LEU A 70 -5.14 -6.91 -1.56
C LEU A 70 -5.91 -6.71 -2.88
N ARG A 71 -5.25 -6.92 -4.02
CA ARG A 71 -5.88 -6.82 -5.34
C ARG A 71 -6.98 -7.86 -5.52
N ALA A 72 -6.76 -9.10 -5.07
CA ALA A 72 -7.76 -10.17 -5.13
C ALA A 72 -9.00 -9.80 -4.30
N TYR A 73 -8.81 -9.36 -3.06
CA TYR A 73 -9.91 -8.88 -2.22
C TYR A 73 -10.69 -7.75 -2.90
N ALA A 74 -9.99 -6.78 -3.49
CA ALA A 74 -10.62 -5.66 -4.17
C ALA A 74 -11.48 -6.09 -5.37
N LEU A 75 -11.01 -7.07 -6.15
CA LEU A 75 -11.77 -7.65 -7.26
C LEU A 75 -13.01 -8.40 -6.78
N GLU A 76 -12.85 -9.23 -5.74
CA GLU A 76 -13.93 -10.02 -5.14
C GLU A 76 -15.04 -9.14 -4.52
N ASN A 77 -14.66 -7.96 -4.02
CA ASN A 77 -15.58 -7.02 -3.36
C ASN A 77 -15.95 -5.82 -4.24
N HIS A 78 -15.66 -5.88 -5.56
CA HIS A 78 -15.97 -4.82 -6.53
C HIS A 78 -15.51 -3.41 -6.11
N LEU A 79 -14.35 -3.32 -5.47
CA LEU A 79 -13.77 -2.04 -5.06
C LEU A 79 -13.22 -1.29 -6.28
N LYS A 80 -13.37 0.03 -6.27
CA LYS A 80 -12.82 0.90 -7.31
C LYS A 80 -11.34 1.14 -7.08
N SER A 81 -10.51 0.92 -8.11
CA SER A 81 -9.12 1.37 -8.11
C SER A 81 -9.04 2.88 -8.27
N SER A 82 -8.23 3.53 -7.43
CA SER A 82 -7.97 4.97 -7.47
C SER A 82 -6.49 5.22 -7.31
N TRP A 83 -5.85 5.69 -8.37
CA TRP A 83 -4.43 5.99 -8.35
C TRP A 83 -4.15 7.27 -7.54
N THR A 84 -3.12 7.24 -6.71
CA THR A 84 -2.69 8.37 -5.87
C THR A 84 -1.21 8.68 -6.07
N ALA A 85 -0.90 9.95 -6.33
CA ALA A 85 0.48 10.42 -6.45
C ALA A 85 1.16 10.51 -5.07
N TYR A 86 2.31 9.84 -4.90
CA TYR A 86 3.16 9.98 -3.73
C TYR A 86 4.35 10.87 -4.03
N ASN A 87 4.30 12.11 -3.54
CA ASN A 87 5.42 13.06 -3.62
C ASN A 87 6.07 13.27 -2.25
N GLN A 88 7.34 13.66 -2.23
CA GLN A 88 8.07 13.97 -1.00
C GLN A 88 7.39 15.06 -0.19
N TRP A 89 7.41 14.91 1.13
CA TRP A 89 7.00 15.91 2.10
C TRP A 89 8.11 16.92 2.38
N GLY A 90 7.73 18.12 2.82
CA GLY A 90 8.67 19.16 3.25
C GLY A 90 9.37 19.93 2.11
N VAL A 91 9.12 19.58 0.85
CA VAL A 91 9.74 20.26 -0.32
C VAL A 91 8.85 21.40 -0.80
N LYS A 92 9.37 22.64 -0.79
CA LYS A 92 8.66 23.82 -1.30
C LYS A 92 8.82 23.96 -2.81
N GLY A 93 7.72 24.19 -3.52
CA GLY A 93 7.71 24.59 -4.93
C GLY A 93 8.09 23.49 -5.94
N LYS A 94 8.33 22.25 -5.51
CA LYS A 94 8.65 21.12 -6.39
C LYS A 94 7.87 19.88 -5.97
N LYS A 95 7.32 19.16 -6.95
CA LYS A 95 6.73 17.83 -6.76
C LYS A 95 7.79 16.79 -7.09
N ILE A 96 8.46 16.27 -6.06
CA ILE A 96 9.45 15.21 -6.22
C ILE A 96 8.74 13.87 -5.98
N PRO A 97 8.55 13.03 -7.01
CA PRO A 97 7.90 11.73 -6.85
C PRO A 97 8.77 10.80 -5.99
N LEU A 98 8.10 9.96 -5.20
CA LEU A 98 8.74 8.87 -4.46
C LEU A 98 8.70 7.59 -5.27
N CYS A 99 9.69 6.72 -5.05
CA CYS A 99 9.69 5.35 -5.55
C CYS A 99 9.26 4.39 -4.45
N PHE A 100 8.49 3.36 -4.80
CA PHE A 100 8.12 2.29 -3.90
C PHE A 100 9.13 1.15 -3.93
N SER A 101 9.60 0.79 -5.12
CA SER A 101 10.47 -0.36 -5.36
C SER A 101 11.90 0.04 -5.72
N LYS A 102 12.83 -0.91 -5.60
CA LYS A 102 14.21 -0.71 -6.07
C LYS A 102 14.30 -0.64 -7.60
N SER A 103 13.44 -1.40 -8.30
CA SER A 103 13.47 -1.47 -9.77
C SER A 103 12.86 -0.24 -10.43
N GLY A 104 11.93 0.44 -9.76
CA GLY A 104 11.13 1.50 -10.38
C GLY A 104 10.23 0.98 -11.49
N ASP A 105 9.88 -0.32 -11.46
CA ASP A 105 9.03 -0.94 -12.47
C ASP A 105 7.63 -0.31 -12.43
N ALA A 106 7.17 0.21 -13.56
CA ALA A 106 5.94 1.00 -13.62
C ALA A 106 4.71 0.25 -13.09
N VAL A 107 4.63 -1.07 -13.28
CA VAL A 107 3.51 -1.89 -12.80
C VAL A 107 3.56 -2.05 -11.28
N ILE A 108 4.76 -2.23 -10.72
CA ILE A 108 4.96 -2.29 -9.27
C ILE A 108 4.64 -0.93 -8.64
N GLU A 109 5.14 0.16 -9.21
CA GLU A 109 4.91 1.52 -8.72
C GLU A 109 3.41 1.87 -8.76
N GLU A 110 2.72 1.55 -9.86
CA GLU A 110 1.28 1.75 -9.99
C GLU A 110 0.50 0.91 -8.96
N ALA A 111 0.88 -0.35 -8.75
CA ALA A 111 0.23 -1.22 -7.78
C ALA A 111 0.31 -0.67 -6.36
N TYR A 112 1.46 -0.14 -5.94
CA TYR A 112 1.60 0.51 -4.63
C TYR A 112 0.87 1.87 -4.55
N ALA A 113 0.78 2.60 -5.66
CA ALA A 113 0.07 3.87 -5.74
C ALA A 113 -1.46 3.72 -5.83
N THR A 114 -1.97 2.51 -6.10
CA THR A 114 -3.41 2.26 -6.29
C THR A 114 -4.09 2.02 -4.95
N HIS A 115 -4.99 2.92 -4.58
CA HIS A 115 -5.90 2.77 -3.45
C HIS A 115 -7.16 2.05 -3.92
N TYR A 116 -7.79 1.32 -3.01
CA TYR A 116 -9.07 0.65 -3.28
C TYR A 116 -10.16 1.31 -2.46
N VAL A 117 -11.20 1.79 -3.14
CA VAL A 117 -12.27 2.62 -2.58
C VAL A 117 -13.60 1.86 -2.69
N VAL A 118 -14.40 1.91 -1.63
CA VAL A 118 -15.79 1.43 -1.65
C VAL A 118 -16.56 2.27 -2.66
N ASN A 119 -17.20 1.61 -3.63
CA ASN A 119 -18.07 2.31 -4.56
C ASN A 119 -19.35 2.72 -3.82
N ALA A 120 -19.50 4.01 -3.51
CA ALA A 120 -20.71 4.56 -2.89
C ALA A 120 -21.88 4.73 -3.87
N ASN A 121 -21.68 4.45 -5.16
CA ASN A 121 -22.72 4.60 -6.18
C ASN A 121 -23.38 3.26 -6.50
N ASN A 122 -24.20 2.76 -5.57
CA ASN A 122 -25.23 1.76 -5.83
C ASN A 122 -26.47 2.16 -5.01
N GLU A 123 -27.14 3.22 -5.45
CA GLU A 123 -28.58 3.42 -5.27
C GLU A 123 -29.26 3.24 -6.63
#